data_AF-A0A4Q3BSC9-F1
#
_entry.id   AF-A0A4Q3BSC9-F1
#
_cell.length_a   1.000
_cell.length_b   1.000
_cell.length_c   1.000
_cell.angle_alpha   90.00
_cell.angle_beta   90.00
_cell.angle_gamma   90.00
#
_symmetry.space_group_name_H-M   'P 1'
#
loop_
_entity.id
_entity.type
_entity.pdbx_description
1 polymer ?
#
loop_
_entity_poly.entity_id
_entity_poly.type
_entity_poly.pdbx_seq_one_letter_code
_entity_poly.pdbx_strand_id
1 'polypeptide(L)'
;MQKLIRIPNGKEITLESYQDVHHLFSNQLSKHFSVEEFQCSGEMETNSHLLDLLEAFRTKINHPVKINSGYRTPAKQRALKAAGFKAATVSPHCFGMAADIDTTSREQTYEYVTILKEVAKSLNLKIRLGYEQYLDLGQTFVHVDVCPEFYAKGKPLYNQPHHPAWENAIEW
;
A
#
# COMPACT_ATOMS: atom_id res chain seq x y z
N MET A 1 0.63 -14.49 -15.60
CA MET A 1 -0.19 -14.04 -14.45
C MET A 1 -0.34 -12.53 -14.55
N GLN A 2 -1.51 -12.00 -14.19
CA GLN A 2 -1.87 -10.61 -14.40
C GLN A 2 -1.08 -9.70 -13.44
N LYS A 3 -0.50 -8.63 -13.97
CA LYS A 3 0.21 -7.59 -13.22
C LYS A 3 -0.31 -6.22 -13.63
N LEU A 4 -1.00 -5.55 -12.72
CA LEU A 4 -1.71 -4.30 -13.01
C LEU A 4 -1.28 -3.18 -12.07
N ILE A 5 -1.31 -1.96 -12.60
CA ILE A 5 -1.12 -0.72 -11.87
C ILE A 5 -2.39 0.11 -12.00
N ARG A 6 -2.94 0.54 -10.88
CA ARG A 6 -4.02 1.51 -10.86
C ARG A 6 -3.47 2.92 -10.87
N ILE A 7 -3.93 3.70 -11.85
CA ILE A 7 -3.53 5.10 -12.05
C ILE A 7 -4.56 6.06 -11.43
N PRO A 8 -4.22 7.35 -11.21
CA PRO A 8 -5.01 8.28 -10.38
C PRO A 8 -6.48 8.45 -10.79
N ASN A 9 -6.82 8.23 -12.06
CA ASN A 9 -8.19 8.30 -12.55
C ASN A 9 -9.02 7.03 -12.28
N GLY A 10 -8.47 6.06 -11.55
CA GLY A 10 -9.11 4.79 -11.20
C GLY A 10 -8.99 3.70 -12.27
N LYS A 11 -8.42 3.98 -13.44
CA LYS A 11 -8.17 2.96 -14.47
C LYS A 11 -7.00 2.07 -14.08
N GLU A 12 -7.03 0.84 -14.58
CA GLU A 12 -5.94 -0.11 -14.50
C GLU A 12 -5.21 -0.17 -15.83
N ILE A 13 -3.88 -0.17 -15.76
CA ILE A 13 -2.98 -0.39 -16.90
C ILE A 13 -2.08 -1.59 -16.61
N THR A 14 -1.47 -2.15 -17.64
CA THR A 14 -0.48 -3.22 -17.45
C THR A 14 0.76 -2.65 -16.77
N LEU A 15 1.45 -3.52 -16.01
CA LEU A 15 2.75 -3.18 -15.45
C LEU A 15 3.75 -2.76 -16.53
N GLU A 16 3.74 -3.40 -17.70
CA GLU A 16 4.63 -3.06 -18.82
C GLU A 16 4.39 -1.62 -19.31
N SER A 17 3.13 -1.23 -19.57
CA SER A 17 2.82 0.15 -19.98
C SER A 17 3.19 1.18 -18.92
N TYR A 18 3.05 0.84 -17.63
CA TYR A 18 3.52 1.69 -16.55
C TYR A 18 5.06 1.82 -16.56
N GLN A 19 5.77 0.69 -16.68
CA GLN A 19 7.24 0.67 -16.69
C GLN A 19 7.82 1.46 -17.87
N ASP A 20 7.21 1.37 -19.06
CA ASP A 20 7.64 2.13 -20.24
C ASP A 20 7.55 3.64 -20.02
N VAL A 21 6.43 4.12 -19.48
CA VAL A 21 6.21 5.54 -19.19
C VAL A 21 7.17 6.06 -18.12
N HIS A 22 7.52 5.22 -17.14
CA HIS A 22 8.38 5.58 -16.02
C HIS A 22 9.86 5.21 -16.24
N HIS A 23 10.22 4.67 -17.41
CA HIS A 23 11.57 4.21 -17.77
C HIS A 23 12.16 3.21 -16.76
N LEU A 24 11.34 2.25 -16.31
CA LEU A 24 11.70 1.23 -15.33
C LEU A 24 12.08 -0.10 -15.99
N PHE A 25 12.96 -0.85 -15.34
CA PHE A 25 13.24 -2.23 -15.74
C PHE A 25 12.08 -3.17 -15.39
N SER A 26 12.04 -4.34 -16.05
CA SER A 26 10.94 -5.30 -15.93
C SER A 26 10.67 -5.82 -14.50
N ASN A 27 11.67 -5.79 -13.63
CA ASN A 27 11.56 -6.18 -12.22
C ASN A 27 11.22 -5.02 -11.27
N GLN A 28 11.09 -3.79 -11.77
CA GLN A 28 10.91 -2.59 -10.95
C GLN A 28 9.46 -2.10 -10.92
N LEU A 29 9.07 -1.54 -9.77
CA LEU A 29 7.86 -0.73 -9.57
C LEU A 29 8.21 0.74 -9.34
N SER A 30 9.39 0.99 -8.81
CA SER A 30 10.01 2.30 -8.68
C SER A 30 11.53 2.13 -8.63
N LYS A 31 12.27 3.21 -8.32
CA LYS A 31 13.72 3.14 -8.17
C LYS A 31 14.15 2.17 -7.06
N HIS A 32 13.41 2.11 -5.95
CA HIS A 32 13.79 1.30 -4.79
C HIS A 32 12.91 0.07 -4.53
N PHE A 33 11.77 -0.06 -5.21
CA PHE A 33 10.86 -1.18 -5.00
C PHE A 33 10.74 -2.05 -6.25
N SER A 34 10.70 -3.36 -6.02
CA SER A 34 10.61 -4.40 -7.03
C SER A 34 9.22 -5.03 -7.10
N VAL A 35 8.94 -5.68 -8.21
CA VAL A 35 7.70 -6.44 -8.43
C VAL A 35 7.57 -7.60 -7.43
N GLU A 36 8.69 -8.18 -7.02
CA GLU A 36 8.71 -9.33 -6.11
C GLU A 36 8.22 -8.98 -4.70
N GLU A 37 8.51 -7.77 -4.22
CA GLU A 37 8.07 -7.29 -2.91
C GLU A 37 6.55 -7.11 -2.81
N PHE A 38 5.88 -6.98 -3.96
CA PHE A 38 4.44 -6.72 -4.03
C PHE A 38 3.62 -7.90 -4.53
N GLN A 39 4.23 -8.92 -5.13
CA GLN A 39 3.48 -10.03 -5.72
C GLN A 39 2.94 -11.02 -4.66
N CYS A 40 1.81 -11.64 -4.97
CA CYS A 40 1.24 -12.72 -4.17
C CYS A 40 0.84 -13.86 -5.09
N SER A 41 1.44 -15.04 -4.90
CA SER A 41 1.19 -16.21 -5.74
C SER A 41 1.37 -15.96 -7.25
N GLY A 42 2.30 -15.08 -7.59
CA GLY A 42 2.65 -14.71 -8.98
C GLY A 42 1.70 -13.71 -9.64
N GLU A 43 0.65 -13.28 -8.95
CA GLU A 43 -0.20 -12.14 -9.32
C GLU A 43 0.25 -10.87 -8.61
N MET A 44 -0.05 -9.71 -9.18
CA MET A 44 0.23 -8.42 -8.55
C MET A 44 -0.75 -7.35 -9.01
N GLU A 45 -1.35 -6.66 -8.06
CA GLU A 45 -2.00 -5.38 -8.29
C GLU A 45 -1.42 -4.35 -7.32
N THR A 46 -1.09 -3.17 -7.80
CA THR A 46 -0.71 -2.04 -6.93
C THR A 46 -1.23 -0.72 -7.49
N ASN A 47 -0.89 0.37 -6.82
CA ASN A 47 -1.38 1.71 -7.12
C ASN A 47 -0.22 2.68 -7.31
N SER A 48 -0.26 3.48 -8.37
CA SER A 48 0.75 4.52 -8.64
C SER A 48 0.94 5.49 -7.47
N HIS A 49 -0.12 5.97 -6.81
CA HIS A 49 0.01 6.84 -5.63
C HIS A 49 0.67 6.14 -4.45
N LEU A 50 0.44 4.84 -4.27
CA LEU A 50 1.12 4.06 -3.24
C LEU A 50 2.62 3.95 -3.56
N LEU A 51 2.98 3.71 -4.83
CA LEU A 51 4.37 3.64 -5.26
C LEU A 51 5.09 4.99 -5.10
N ASP A 52 4.45 6.10 -5.48
CA ASP A 52 4.99 7.45 -5.31
C ASP A 52 5.24 7.77 -3.82
N LEU A 53 4.27 7.44 -2.97
CA LEU A 53 4.38 7.60 -1.51
C LEU A 53 5.55 6.81 -0.95
N LEU A 54 5.64 5.53 -1.29
CA LEU A 54 6.68 4.64 -0.78
C LEU A 54 8.06 5.03 -1.29
N GLU A 55 8.18 5.43 -2.56
CA GLU A 55 9.43 5.87 -3.17
C GLU A 55 9.95 7.16 -2.50
N ALA A 56 9.06 8.14 -2.28
CA ALA A 56 9.40 9.37 -1.58
C ALA A 56 9.72 9.12 -0.10
N PHE A 57 8.99 8.22 0.57
CA PHE A 57 9.31 7.76 1.93
C PHE A 57 10.70 7.12 1.99
N ARG A 58 10.97 6.15 1.13
CA ARG A 58 12.24 5.41 1.06
C ARG A 58 13.41 6.34 0.75
N THR A 59 13.21 7.34 -0.10
CA THR A 59 14.19 8.39 -0.39
C THR A 59 14.45 9.26 0.83
N LYS A 60 13.41 9.67 1.55
CA LYS A 60 13.53 10.55 2.72
C LYS A 60 14.23 9.90 3.90
N ILE A 61 13.94 8.62 4.17
CA ILE A 61 14.64 7.90 5.25
C ILE A 61 16.05 7.47 4.86
N ASN A 62 16.36 7.39 3.55
CA ASN A 62 17.65 7.00 3.02
C ASN A 62 18.20 5.63 3.50
N HIS A 63 17.33 4.73 3.97
CA HIS A 63 17.66 3.38 4.43
C HIS A 63 16.74 2.30 3.85
N PRO A 64 17.23 1.07 3.55
CA PRO A 64 16.41 -0.01 3.01
C PRO A 64 15.14 -0.25 3.83
N VAL A 65 14.02 -0.42 3.13
CA VAL A 65 12.71 -0.71 3.72
C VAL A 65 12.31 -2.08 3.24
N LYS A 66 11.86 -2.93 4.15
CA LYS A 66 11.30 -4.24 3.82
C LYS A 66 9.78 -4.14 3.76
N ILE A 67 9.21 -4.52 2.63
CA ILE A 67 7.77 -4.70 2.48
C ILE A 67 7.41 -6.12 2.94
N ASN A 68 6.65 -6.23 4.03
CA ASN A 68 6.18 -7.52 4.54
C ASN A 68 5.03 -8.07 3.67
N SER A 69 4.15 -7.19 3.20
CA SER A 69 3.10 -7.58 2.26
C SER A 69 2.62 -6.40 1.40
N GLY A 70 2.56 -6.59 0.08
CA GLY A 70 1.95 -5.68 -0.88
C GLY A 70 0.57 -6.18 -1.32
N TYR A 71 0.43 -6.66 -2.56
CA TYR A 71 -0.81 -7.28 -3.02
C TYR A 71 -1.11 -8.57 -2.25
N ARG A 72 -2.39 -8.92 -2.13
CA ARG A 72 -2.82 -10.20 -1.55
C ARG A 72 -3.98 -10.78 -2.34
N THR A 73 -3.81 -11.97 -2.88
CA THR A 73 -4.89 -12.66 -3.58
C THR A 73 -6.08 -12.91 -2.64
N PRO A 74 -7.32 -12.94 -3.15
CA PRO A 74 -8.49 -13.32 -2.35
C PRO A 74 -8.35 -14.69 -1.69
N ALA A 75 -7.66 -15.64 -2.35
CA ALA A 75 -7.37 -16.96 -1.78
C ALA A 75 -6.46 -16.88 -0.56
N LYS A 76 -5.37 -16.10 -0.63
CA LYS A 76 -4.48 -15.86 0.52
C LYS A 76 -5.21 -15.16 1.66
N GLN A 77 -6.06 -14.18 1.36
CA GLN A 77 -6.87 -13.49 2.36
C GLN A 77 -7.82 -14.45 3.10
N ARG A 78 -8.52 -15.33 2.37
CA ARG A 78 -9.37 -16.36 2.98
C ARG A 78 -8.57 -17.34 3.83
N ALA A 79 -7.39 -17.75 3.37
CA ALA A 79 -6.51 -18.65 4.12
C ALA A 79 -6.04 -18.03 5.45
N LEU A 80 -5.68 -16.74 5.47
CA LEU A 80 -5.32 -16.03 6.71
C LEU A 80 -6.49 -15.98 7.70
N LYS A 81 -7.71 -15.69 7.22
CA LYS A 81 -8.91 -15.72 8.07
C LYS A 81 -9.18 -17.11 8.63
N ALA A 82 -9.07 -18.14 7.79
CA ALA A 82 -9.26 -19.53 8.21
C ALA A 82 -8.21 -19.99 9.25
N ALA A 83 -6.99 -19.47 9.17
CA ALA A 83 -5.93 -19.71 10.13
C ALA A 83 -6.04 -18.86 11.43
N GLY A 84 -7.13 -18.11 11.61
CA GLY A 84 -7.41 -17.36 12.83
C GLY A 84 -6.69 -16.01 12.93
N PHE A 85 -5.99 -15.56 11.88
CA PHE A 85 -5.43 -14.22 11.87
C PHE A 85 -6.53 -13.16 11.84
N LYS A 86 -6.32 -12.05 12.56
CA LYS A 86 -7.19 -10.86 12.50
C LYS A 86 -7.06 -10.15 11.16
N ALA A 87 -7.63 -10.73 10.11
CA ALA A 87 -7.58 -10.21 8.75
C ALA A 87 -8.96 -9.64 8.37
N ALA A 88 -8.97 -8.42 7.80
CA ALA A 88 -10.20 -7.73 7.43
C ALA A 88 -11.03 -8.54 6.42
N THR A 89 -12.36 -8.47 6.48
CA THR A 89 -13.21 -9.11 5.47
C THR A 89 -13.02 -8.47 4.08
N VAL A 90 -12.83 -7.15 4.05
CA VAL A 90 -12.49 -6.38 2.85
C VAL A 90 -11.16 -5.70 3.15
N SER A 91 -10.08 -6.17 2.52
CA SER A 91 -8.70 -5.74 2.81
C SER A 91 -8.16 -4.86 1.68
N PRO A 92 -7.56 -3.68 1.97
CA PRO A 92 -6.89 -2.85 0.97
C PRO A 92 -5.84 -3.58 0.14
N HIS A 93 -5.13 -4.56 0.73
CA HIS A 93 -4.15 -5.38 0.01
C HIS A 93 -4.77 -6.17 -1.13
N CYS A 94 -6.03 -6.60 -0.99
CA CYS A 94 -6.74 -7.34 -2.04
C CYS A 94 -7.16 -6.45 -3.22
N PHE A 95 -6.99 -5.14 -3.10
CA PHE A 95 -7.28 -4.16 -4.14
C PHE A 95 -5.99 -3.48 -4.61
N GLY A 96 -4.80 -3.94 -4.17
CA GLY A 96 -3.53 -3.31 -4.52
C GLY A 96 -3.39 -1.87 -4.00
N MET A 97 -4.09 -1.53 -2.90
CA MET A 97 -4.10 -0.16 -2.36
C MET A 97 -3.17 0.02 -1.16
N ALA A 98 -2.55 -1.05 -0.67
CA ALA A 98 -1.81 -1.03 0.60
C ALA A 98 -0.48 -1.77 0.56
N ALA A 99 0.37 -1.40 1.51
CA ALA A 99 1.61 -2.09 1.85
C ALA A 99 1.78 -2.15 3.38
N ASP A 100 2.34 -3.26 3.86
CA ASP A 100 2.83 -3.38 5.23
C ASP A 100 4.34 -3.19 5.24
N ILE A 101 4.82 -2.18 5.93
CA ILE A 101 6.23 -1.81 6.05
C ILE A 101 6.78 -2.36 7.37
N ASP A 102 7.80 -3.23 7.28
CA ASP A 102 8.45 -3.83 8.45
C ASP A 102 9.22 -2.77 9.25
N THR A 103 9.18 -2.86 10.58
CA THR A 103 10.00 -2.06 11.49
C THR A 103 10.61 -2.96 12.56
N THR A 104 11.68 -2.49 13.19
CA THR A 104 12.47 -3.27 14.15
C THR A 104 12.16 -2.92 15.61
N SER A 105 11.52 -1.78 15.86
CA SER A 105 11.13 -1.34 17.20
C SER A 105 9.91 -0.44 17.18
N ARG A 106 9.31 -0.21 18.36
CA ARG A 106 8.20 0.73 18.54
C ARG A 106 8.59 2.15 18.14
N GLU A 107 9.80 2.56 18.50
CA GLU A 107 10.36 3.88 18.20
C GLU A 107 10.49 4.07 16.69
N GLN A 108 11.02 3.07 15.98
CA GLN A 108 11.09 3.12 14.52
C GLN A 108 9.71 3.12 13.87
N THR A 109 8.72 2.42 14.43
CA THR A 109 7.33 2.50 13.96
C THR A 109 6.81 3.94 14.04
N TYR A 110 7.01 4.63 15.16
CA TYR A 110 6.57 6.03 15.29
C TYR A 110 7.33 6.98 14.36
N GLU A 111 8.64 6.78 14.18
CA GLU A 111 9.44 7.53 13.21
C GLU A 111 8.90 7.35 11.80
N TYR A 112 8.70 6.12 11.35
CA TYR A 112 8.21 5.81 10.01
C TYR A 112 6.80 6.37 9.79
N VAL A 113 5.92 6.25 10.77
CA VAL A 113 4.60 6.89 10.75
C VAL A 113 4.77 8.39 10.51
N THR A 114 5.58 9.09 11.31
CA THR A 114 5.80 10.54 11.19
C THR A 114 6.27 10.93 9.79
N ILE A 115 7.26 10.23 9.25
CA ILE A 115 7.81 10.52 7.92
C ILE A 115 6.79 10.21 6.81
N LEU A 116 6.02 9.12 6.92
CA LEU A 116 4.94 8.81 5.98
C LEU A 116 3.89 9.94 5.92
N LYS A 117 3.53 10.52 7.08
CA LYS A 117 2.61 11.67 7.15
C LYS A 117 3.19 12.89 6.41
N GLU A 118 4.46 13.21 6.66
CA GLU A 118 5.13 14.34 6.02
C GLU A 118 5.24 14.17 4.51
N VAL A 119 5.60 12.97 4.05
CA VAL A 119 5.70 12.66 2.62
C VAL A 119 4.32 12.72 1.96
N ALA A 120 3.30 12.11 2.56
CA ALA A 120 1.94 12.18 2.05
C ALA A 120 1.45 13.62 1.91
N LYS A 121 1.72 14.47 2.91
CA LYS A 121 1.42 15.91 2.86
C LYS A 121 2.17 16.60 1.71
N SER A 122 3.46 16.30 1.52
CA SER A 122 4.26 16.90 0.44
C SER A 122 3.76 16.52 -0.96
N LEU A 123 3.20 15.31 -1.11
CA LEU A 123 2.61 14.80 -2.34
C LEU A 123 1.13 15.16 -2.50
N ASN A 124 0.54 15.83 -1.50
CA ASN A 124 -0.91 16.09 -1.41
C ASN A 124 -1.75 14.80 -1.56
N LEU A 125 -1.29 13.71 -0.94
CA LEU A 125 -1.99 12.42 -0.92
C LEU A 125 -2.68 12.20 0.42
N LYS A 126 -3.92 11.73 0.35
CA LYS A 126 -4.66 11.22 1.51
C LYS A 126 -4.33 9.75 1.73
N ILE A 127 -3.86 9.43 2.92
CA ILE A 127 -3.46 8.08 3.30
C ILE A 127 -4.14 7.63 4.59
N ARG A 128 -4.15 6.33 4.82
CA ARG A 128 -4.48 5.72 6.12
C ARG A 128 -3.27 4.95 6.63
N LEU A 129 -3.11 4.93 7.95
CA LEU A 129 -2.04 4.23 8.64
C LEU A 129 -2.63 3.37 9.76
N GLY A 130 -2.17 2.14 9.86
CA GLY A 130 -2.49 1.22 10.96
C GLY A 130 -1.20 0.72 11.61
N TYR A 131 -1.02 0.99 12.90
CA TYR A 131 0.19 0.58 13.63
C TYR A 131 -0.06 0.32 15.12
N GLU A 132 -0.97 1.07 15.77
CA GLU A 132 -1.18 1.01 17.22
C GLU A 132 -1.57 -0.38 17.71
N GLN A 133 -2.59 -0.98 17.09
CA GLN A 133 -3.04 -2.33 17.46
C GLN A 133 -1.96 -3.40 17.28
N TYR A 134 -1.03 -3.19 16.34
CA TYR A 134 0.09 -4.11 16.12
C TYR A 134 1.14 -3.93 17.23
N LEU A 135 1.45 -2.69 17.59
CA LEU A 135 2.34 -2.38 18.71
C LEU A 135 1.83 -2.92 20.05
N ASP A 136 0.52 -2.89 20.28
CA ASP A 136 -0.11 -3.45 21.48
C ASP A 136 0.01 -4.98 21.54
N LEU A 137 0.09 -5.63 20.39
CA LEU A 137 0.31 -7.06 20.24
C LEU A 137 1.80 -7.43 20.15
N GLY A 138 2.71 -6.48 20.39
CA GLY A 138 4.15 -6.70 20.33
C GLY A 138 4.72 -6.89 18.91
N GLN A 139 3.96 -6.51 17.88
CA GLN A 139 4.38 -6.55 16.48
C GLN A 139 4.85 -5.17 16.03
N THR A 140 5.86 -5.14 15.15
CA THR A 140 6.50 -3.92 14.68
C THR A 140 6.39 -3.81 13.16
N PHE A 141 5.32 -3.17 12.68
CA PHE A 141 5.17 -2.77 11.28
C PHE A 141 4.15 -1.63 11.17
N VAL A 142 4.15 -0.97 10.01
CA VAL A 142 3.17 0.05 9.64
C VAL A 142 2.37 -0.42 8.43
N HIS A 143 1.06 -0.58 8.60
CA HIS A 143 0.15 -0.68 7.47
C HIS A 143 -0.08 0.71 6.89
N VAL A 144 0.09 0.88 5.58
CA VAL A 144 -0.24 2.11 4.86
C VAL A 144 -1.10 1.82 3.64
N ASP A 145 -2.11 2.63 3.40
CA ASP A 145 -2.94 2.54 2.20
C ASP A 145 -3.38 3.90 1.66
N VAL A 146 -3.65 3.93 0.34
CA VAL A 146 -4.11 5.12 -0.40
C VAL A 146 -5.60 5.05 -0.74
N CYS A 147 -6.38 4.23 -0.03
CA CYS A 147 -7.80 4.06 -0.33
C CYS A 147 -8.60 5.39 -0.38
N PRO A 148 -8.34 6.40 0.48
CA PRO A 148 -9.07 7.67 0.42
C PRO A 148 -8.90 8.45 -0.89
N GLU A 149 -7.82 8.23 -1.64
CA GLU A 149 -7.63 8.85 -2.97
C GLU A 149 -8.54 8.26 -4.04
N PHE A 150 -9.15 7.10 -3.79
CA PHE A 150 -9.96 6.38 -4.76
C PHE A 150 -11.41 6.24 -4.31
N TYR A 151 -11.63 6.03 -3.01
CA TYR A 151 -12.93 5.68 -2.47
C TYR A 151 -13.61 6.80 -1.69
N ALA A 152 -12.94 7.92 -1.36
CA ALA A 152 -13.62 9.05 -0.72
C ALA A 152 -14.66 9.70 -1.66
N LYS A 153 -15.63 10.43 -1.09
CA LYS A 153 -16.64 11.15 -1.87
C LYS A 153 -16.00 12.02 -2.96
N GLY A 154 -16.44 11.83 -4.20
CA GLY A 154 -15.93 12.55 -5.38
C GLY A 154 -14.66 11.93 -5.99
N LYS A 155 -14.16 10.81 -5.47
CA LYS A 155 -13.04 10.07 -6.05
C LYS A 155 -13.50 8.98 -7.02
N PRO A 156 -12.62 8.49 -7.92
CA PRO A 156 -13.01 7.69 -9.08
C PRO A 156 -13.75 6.38 -8.76
N LEU A 157 -13.49 5.78 -7.60
CA LEU A 157 -14.05 4.49 -7.18
C LEU A 157 -15.09 4.61 -6.06
N TYR A 158 -15.54 5.83 -5.73
CA TYR A 158 -16.53 6.07 -4.66
C TYR A 158 -17.78 5.20 -4.79
N ASN A 159 -18.29 5.00 -6.00
CA ASN A 159 -19.53 4.23 -6.24
C ASN A 159 -19.29 2.71 -6.32
N GLN A 160 -18.04 2.24 -6.19
CA GLN A 160 -17.73 0.81 -6.19
C GLN A 160 -17.90 0.24 -4.78
N PRO A 161 -18.23 -1.06 -4.62
CA PRO A 161 -18.27 -1.69 -3.31
C PRO A 161 -16.92 -1.56 -2.57
N HIS A 162 -16.95 -0.95 -1.40
CA HIS A 162 -15.77 -0.77 -0.56
C HIS A 162 -16.16 -0.69 0.92
N HIS A 163 -15.17 -0.75 1.81
CA HIS A 163 -15.40 -0.61 3.23
C HIS A 163 -15.48 0.89 3.59
N PRO A 164 -16.51 1.39 4.32
CA PRO A 164 -16.69 2.83 4.55
C PRO A 164 -15.50 3.56 5.19
N ALA A 165 -14.73 2.87 6.04
CA ALA A 165 -13.50 3.42 6.62
C ALA A 165 -12.42 3.80 5.57
N TRP A 166 -12.57 3.38 4.31
CA TRP A 166 -11.65 3.68 3.20
C TRP A 166 -11.88 5.08 2.63
N GLU A 167 -13.02 5.69 2.95
CA GLU A 167 -13.38 7.04 2.52
C GLU A 167 -12.65 8.12 3.33
N ASN A 168 -12.26 7.79 4.56
CA ASN A 168 -11.69 8.74 5.51
C ASN A 168 -10.16 8.61 5.54
N ALA A 169 -9.48 9.72 5.31
CA ALA A 169 -8.06 9.84 5.57
C ALA A 169 -7.80 9.95 7.08
N ILE A 170 -6.55 9.76 7.50
CA ILE A 170 -6.13 10.28 8.81
C ILE A 170 -6.27 11.80 8.78
N GLU A 171 -7.02 12.36 9.72
CA GLU A 171 -7.00 13.81 10.00
C GLU A 171 -5.74 14.13 10.81
N TRP A 172 -5.03 15.18 10.39
CA TRP A 172 -3.75 15.60 10.97
C TRP A 172 -3.93 16.57 12.13
#